data_AF-A0A847VKB9-F1
#
_entry.id   AF-A0A847VKB9-F1
#
_cell.length_a   1.000
_cell.length_b   1.000
_cell.length_c   1.000
_cell.angle_alpha   90.00
_cell.angle_beta   90.00
_cell.angle_gamma   90.00
#
_symmetry.space_group_name_H-M   'P 1'
#
loop_
_entity.id
_entity.type
_entity.pdbx_description
1 polymer ?
#
loop_
_entity_poly.entity_id
_entity_poly.type
_entity_poly.pdbx_seq_one_letter_code
_entity_poly.pdbx_strand_id
1 'polypeptide(L)'
;LYGKTGTTNDSMDAWFAGFQPTLTAVVWIGYDTPRKLGDRETGGGLALPVWIEFMAHELRGVPVAPLEPPAGVVQQGIGWVFDEYAGAAGIRSVGLDESVPPVPSREERSSILDLFRR
;
A
#
# COMPACT_ATOMS: atom_id res chain seq x y z
N LEU A 1 0.82 8.40 -11.81
CA LEU A 1 1.84 8.41 -10.73
C LEU A 1 1.65 7.17 -9.90
N TYR A 2 2.74 6.53 -9.51
CA TYR A 2 2.74 5.32 -8.69
C TYR A 2 3.62 5.55 -7.47
N GLY A 3 3.25 4.99 -6.33
CA GLY A 3 4.08 5.13 -5.15
C GLY A 3 3.59 4.30 -3.98
N LYS A 4 4.44 4.23 -2.96
CA LYS A 4 4.20 3.44 -1.77
C LYS A 4 4.69 4.18 -0.54
N THR A 5 3.82 4.22 0.47
CA THR A 5 4.17 4.67 1.82
C THR A 5 5.02 3.63 2.54
N GLY A 6 5.98 4.11 3.32
CA GLY A 6 6.71 3.32 4.31
C GLY A 6 6.69 4.00 5.67
N THR A 7 6.48 3.24 6.73
CA THR A 7 6.62 3.69 8.12
C THR A 7 7.34 2.58 8.86
N THR A 8 8.43 2.90 9.56
CA THR A 8 9.14 1.90 10.37
C THR A 8 8.42 1.66 11.70
N ASN A 9 8.83 0.60 12.41
CA ASN A 9 8.31 0.31 13.74
C ASN A 9 8.47 1.52 14.67
N ASP A 10 7.52 1.68 15.59
CA ASP A 10 7.48 2.80 16.55
C ASP A 10 7.54 4.20 15.91
N SER A 11 7.22 4.34 14.61
CA SER A 11 7.24 5.61 13.89
C SER A 11 8.57 6.36 14.01
N MET A 12 9.69 5.65 13.85
CA MET A 12 11.03 6.25 13.82
C MET A 12 11.31 6.95 12.49
N ASP A 13 10.79 6.40 11.39
CA ASP A 13 10.99 6.90 10.03
C ASP A 13 9.66 6.93 9.26
N ALA A 14 9.51 7.99 8.46
CA ALA A 14 8.45 8.13 7.48
C ALA A 14 9.06 8.21 6.08
N TRP A 15 8.58 7.35 5.18
CA TRP A 15 9.04 7.24 3.81
C TRP A 15 7.90 7.38 2.81
N PHE A 16 8.21 7.96 1.67
CA PHE A 16 7.42 7.79 0.46
C PHE A 16 8.36 7.59 -0.73
N ALA A 17 8.19 6.49 -1.44
CA ALA A 17 8.88 6.21 -2.69
C ALA A 17 7.87 6.16 -3.82
N GLY A 18 8.14 6.86 -4.91
CA GLY A 18 7.23 6.92 -6.04
C GLY A 18 7.91 7.27 -7.35
N PHE A 19 7.20 7.03 -8.44
CA PHE A 19 7.72 7.24 -9.77
C PHE A 19 6.63 7.59 -10.80
N GLN A 20 7.11 8.08 -11.92
CA GLN A 20 6.47 8.11 -13.22
C GLN A 20 7.48 7.57 -14.26
N PRO A 21 7.06 7.21 -15.48
CA PRO A 21 7.92 6.54 -16.47
C PRO A 21 9.36 7.04 -16.60
N THR A 22 9.62 8.35 -16.47
CA THR A 22 10.97 8.92 -16.63
C THR A 22 11.59 9.53 -15.36
N LEU A 23 10.92 9.47 -14.20
CA LEU A 23 11.41 10.07 -12.96
C LEU A 23 11.00 9.24 -11.74
N THR A 24 11.97 8.92 -10.90
CA THR A 24 11.78 8.31 -9.57
C THR A 24 12.22 9.30 -8.50
N ALA A 25 11.41 9.46 -7.47
CA ALA A 25 11.72 10.30 -6.32
C ALA A 25 11.38 9.56 -5.02
N VAL A 26 12.22 9.77 -4.00
CA VAL A 26 12.06 9.18 -2.68
C VAL A 26 12.24 10.28 -1.64
N VAL A 27 11.31 10.33 -0.69
CA VAL A 27 11.38 11.22 0.47
C VAL A 27 11.50 10.37 1.72
N TRP A 28 12.43 10.75 2.59
CA TRP A 28 12.59 10.26 3.94
C TRP A 28 12.51 11.41 4.92
N ILE A 29 11.84 11.17 6.04
CA ILE A 29 11.82 12.05 7.19
C ILE A 29 12.13 11.19 8.42
N GLY A 30 13.15 11.60 9.15
CA GLY A 30 13.64 10.97 10.37
C GLY A 30 14.58 11.92 11.10
N TYR A 31 15.14 11.45 12.20
CA TYR A 31 16.16 12.18 12.95
C TYR A 31 17.51 11.49 12.79
N ASP A 32 18.59 12.28 12.72
CA ASP A 32 19.96 11.75 12.63
C ASP A 32 20.30 10.83 13.81
N THR A 33 19.87 11.23 15.01
CA THR A 33 19.85 10.35 16.19
C THR A 33 18.44 9.76 16.33
N PRO A 34 18.27 8.43 16.22
CA PRO A 34 16.95 7.81 16.17
C PRO A 34 16.06 8.19 17.35
N ARG A 35 14.89 8.76 17.05
CA ARG A 35 13.82 9.02 18.02
C ARG A 35 12.47 9.03 17.31
N LYS A 36 11.43 8.81 18.09
CA LYS A 36 10.04 8.75 17.61
C LYS A 36 9.63 10.09 16.97
N LEU A 37 9.06 10.02 15.77
CA LEU A 37 8.46 11.16 15.07
C LEU A 37 7.17 11.62 15.76
N GLY A 38 6.40 10.66 16.25
CA GLY A 38 5.13 10.82 16.94
C GLY A 38 4.18 9.66 16.59
N ASP A 39 3.21 9.36 17.46
CA ASP A 39 2.37 8.16 17.34
C ASP A 39 1.49 8.14 16.08
N ARG A 40 1.28 9.30 15.43
CA ARG A 40 0.48 9.43 14.21
C ARG A 40 1.31 9.81 12.99
N GLU A 41 2.61 9.90 13.16
CA GLU A 41 3.52 10.25 12.07
C GLU A 41 3.79 9.01 11.21
N THR A 42 3.42 9.11 9.95
CA THR A 42 3.48 8.00 8.98
C THR A 42 4.05 8.48 7.66
N GLY A 43 4.49 7.55 6.80
CA GLY A 43 4.88 7.88 5.42
C GLY A 43 3.81 8.65 4.65
N GLY A 44 2.52 8.37 4.90
CA GLY A 44 1.41 9.10 4.27
C GLY A 44 1.15 10.49 4.85
N GLY A 45 1.44 10.68 6.15
CA GLY A 45 1.23 11.95 6.84
C GLY A 45 2.37 12.96 6.68
N LEU A 46 3.62 12.49 6.61
CA LEU A 46 4.81 13.36 6.57
C LEU A 46 5.52 13.34 5.22
N ALA A 47 5.94 12.16 4.76
CA ALA A 47 6.82 12.06 3.58
C ALA A 47 6.06 12.27 2.25
N LEU A 48 4.83 11.77 2.16
CA LEU A 48 4.00 11.89 0.96
C LEU A 48 3.70 13.36 0.58
N PRO A 49 3.30 14.27 1.49
CA PRO A 49 3.09 15.68 1.15
C PRO A 49 4.31 16.35 0.48
N VAL A 50 5.51 16.12 1.01
CA VAL A 50 6.77 16.65 0.42
C VAL A 50 7.00 16.07 -0.97
N TRP A 51 6.76 14.77 -1.16
CA TRP A 51 6.87 14.13 -2.46
C TRP A 51 5.87 14.69 -3.47
N ILE A 52 4.61 14.96 -3.04
CA ILE A 52 3.58 15.56 -3.89
C ILE A 52 4.02 16.95 -4.35
N GLU A 53 4.53 17.79 -3.45
CA GLU A 53 4.99 19.14 -3.80
C GLU A 53 6.14 19.11 -4.81
N PHE A 54 7.15 18.26 -4.56
CA PHE A 54 8.27 18.07 -5.49
C PHE A 54 7.79 17.59 -6.87
N MET A 55 6.98 16.54 -6.92
CA MET A 55 6.51 16.00 -8.20
C MET A 55 5.55 16.94 -8.92
N ALA A 56 4.73 17.72 -8.21
CA ALA A 56 3.91 18.77 -8.80
C ALA A 56 4.76 19.87 -9.43
N HIS A 57 5.94 20.16 -8.88
CA HIS A 57 6.90 21.08 -9.46
C HIS A 57 7.59 20.50 -10.71
N GLU A 58 8.20 19.31 -10.56
CA GLU A 58 9.00 18.69 -11.61
C GLU A 58 8.20 18.25 -12.83
N LEU A 59 6.94 17.86 -12.64
CA LEU A 59 6.11 17.34 -13.73
C LEU A 59 5.29 18.41 -14.46
N ARG A 60 5.53 19.70 -14.18
CA ARG A 60 4.85 20.77 -14.94
C ARG A 60 5.21 20.69 -16.42
N GLY A 61 4.18 20.53 -17.26
CA GLY A 61 4.35 20.42 -18.71
C GLY A 61 4.81 19.05 -19.19
N VAL A 62 5.03 18.08 -18.29
CA VAL A 62 5.32 16.68 -18.68
C VAL A 62 4.00 15.99 -19.05
N PRO A 63 3.85 15.47 -20.28
CA PRO A 63 2.65 14.75 -20.68
C PRO A 63 2.43 13.50 -19.84
N VAL A 64 1.17 13.16 -19.57
CA VAL A 64 0.82 11.89 -18.93
C VAL A 64 1.09 10.75 -19.91
N ALA A 65 2.05 9.89 -19.58
CA ALA A 65 2.36 8.69 -20.33
C ALA A 65 1.78 7.45 -19.61
N PRO A 66 0.89 6.67 -20.26
CA PRO A 66 0.43 5.40 -19.71
C PRO A 66 1.58 4.38 -19.68
N LEU A 67 1.59 3.48 -18.70
CA LEU A 67 2.48 2.33 -18.70
C LEU A 67 1.96 1.31 -19.71
N GLU A 68 2.79 0.95 -20.68
CA GLU A 68 2.52 -0.17 -21.57
C GLU A 68 3.03 -1.46 -20.90
N PRO A 69 2.15 -2.47 -20.69
CA PRO A 69 2.59 -3.74 -20.15
C PRO A 69 3.52 -4.45 -21.16
N PRO A 70 4.52 -5.21 -20.69
CA PRO A 70 5.33 -6.04 -21.58
C PRO A 70 4.48 -7.16 -22.20
N ALA A 71 4.97 -7.75 -23.29
CA ALA A 71 4.32 -8.90 -23.93
C ALA A 71 4.08 -10.03 -22.92
N GLY A 72 2.89 -10.64 -22.97
CA GLY A 72 2.47 -11.69 -22.04
C GLY A 72 1.98 -11.19 -20.68
N VAL A 73 1.82 -9.88 -20.46
CA VAL A 73 1.15 -9.30 -19.29
C VAL A 73 -0.17 -8.66 -19.73
N VAL A 74 -1.27 -9.09 -19.11
CA VAL A 74 -2.63 -8.62 -19.41
C VAL A 74 -3.30 -8.03 -18.17
N GLN A 75 -4.23 -7.10 -18.39
CA GLN A 75 -4.99 -6.48 -17.30
C GLN A 75 -6.18 -7.39 -16.93
N GLN A 76 -6.28 -7.76 -15.65
CA GLN A 76 -7.43 -8.51 -15.12
C GLN A 76 -7.96 -7.80 -13.86
N GLY A 77 -9.16 -7.22 -13.98
CA GLY A 77 -9.74 -6.41 -12.91
C GLY A 77 -8.88 -5.17 -12.62
N ILE A 78 -8.42 -5.04 -11.37
CA ILE A 78 -7.57 -3.91 -10.92
C ILE A 78 -6.06 -4.18 -11.06
N GLY A 79 -5.67 -5.39 -11.48
CA GLY A 79 -4.28 -5.83 -11.49
C GLY A 79 -3.76 -6.23 -12.87
N TRP A 80 -2.46 -6.46 -12.93
CA TRP A 80 -1.76 -7.04 -14.07
C TRP A 80 -1.36 -8.48 -13.74
N VAL A 81 -1.60 -9.39 -14.67
CA VAL A 81 -1.26 -10.82 -14.52
C VAL A 81 -0.53 -11.28 -15.78
N PHE A 82 0.31 -12.30 -15.65
CA PHE A 82 0.81 -12.98 -16.85
C PHE A 82 -0.35 -13.69 -17.56
N ASP A 83 -0.31 -13.71 -18.88
CA ASP A 83 -1.33 -14.32 -19.75
C ASP A 83 -1.59 -15.79 -19.38
N GLU A 84 -0.55 -16.53 -19.01
CA GLU A 84 -0.68 -17.92 -18.53
C GLU A 84 -1.51 -18.08 -17.23
N TYR A 85 -1.66 -17.01 -16.45
CA TYR A 85 -2.51 -16.97 -15.25
C TYR A 85 -3.83 -16.24 -15.48
N ALA A 86 -4.01 -15.60 -16.64
CA ALA A 86 -5.23 -14.91 -16.99
C ALA A 86 -6.36 -15.92 -17.16
N GLY A 87 -7.39 -15.83 -16.30
CA GLY A 87 -8.49 -16.80 -16.26
C GLY A 87 -8.39 -17.81 -15.11
N ALA A 88 -8.59 -19.10 -15.40
CA ALA A 88 -8.74 -20.17 -14.39
C ALA A 88 -7.48 -21.05 -14.21
N ALA A 89 -6.37 -20.71 -14.88
CA ALA A 89 -5.16 -21.53 -14.92
C ALA A 89 -4.23 -21.36 -13.70
N GLY A 90 -4.50 -20.40 -12.81
CA GLY A 90 -3.75 -20.19 -11.56
C GLY A 90 -4.41 -20.81 -10.32
N ILE A 91 -3.59 -21.21 -9.35
CA ILE A 91 -4.06 -21.59 -8.00
C ILE A 91 -4.55 -20.32 -7.29
N ARG A 92 -5.87 -20.10 -7.23
CA ARG A 92 -6.48 -18.94 -6.57
C ARG A 92 -6.56 -19.06 -5.05
N SER A 93 -6.52 -20.29 -4.54
CA SER A 93 -6.52 -20.61 -3.12
C SER A 93 -5.71 -21.88 -2.88
N VAL A 94 -4.92 -21.88 -1.81
CA VAL A 94 -4.23 -23.09 -1.33
C VAL A 94 -5.15 -23.76 -0.31
N GLY A 95 -6.30 -24.27 -0.78
CA GLY A 95 -7.11 -25.29 -0.07
C GLY A 95 -7.37 -25.09 1.43
N LEU A 96 -7.38 -23.87 1.95
CA LEU A 96 -8.11 -23.60 3.18
C LEU A 96 -9.53 -23.38 2.70
N ASP A 97 -10.31 -24.46 2.73
CA ASP A 97 -11.75 -24.31 2.81
C ASP A 97 -12.00 -23.49 4.07
N GLU A 98 -12.00 -22.17 3.96
CA GLU A 98 -12.59 -21.30 4.95
C GLU A 98 -14.08 -21.67 4.92
N SER A 99 -14.46 -22.63 5.76
CA SER A 99 -15.73 -22.50 6.44
C SER A 99 -15.64 -21.15 7.13
N VAL A 100 -16.09 -20.09 6.45
CA VAL A 100 -16.27 -18.78 7.09
C VAL A 100 -17.08 -19.12 8.33
N PRO A 101 -16.52 -18.97 9.54
CA PRO A 101 -17.28 -19.29 10.73
C PRO A 101 -18.56 -18.45 10.66
N PRO A 102 -19.73 -19.05 10.91
CA PRO A 102 -20.99 -18.34 10.81
C PRO A 102 -20.88 -17.05 11.62
N VAL A 103 -21.46 -15.99 11.09
CA VAL A 103 -21.46 -14.68 11.74
C VAL A 103 -21.82 -14.86 13.22
N PRO A 104 -20.97 -14.43 14.18
CA PRO A 104 -21.19 -14.68 15.59
C PRO A 104 -22.55 -14.16 16.01
N SER A 105 -23.27 -14.96 16.78
CA SER A 105 -24.55 -14.62 17.37
C SER A 105 -24.45 -13.37 18.25
N ARG A 106 -25.60 -12.75 18.57
CA ARG A 106 -25.63 -11.55 19.40
C ARG A 106 -25.06 -11.81 20.81
N GLU A 107 -25.23 -13.02 21.33
CA GLU A 107 -24.70 -13.46 22.62
C GLU A 107 -23.17 -13.62 22.57
N GLU A 108 -22.62 -14.24 21.52
CA GLU A 108 -21.17 -14.37 21.32
C GLU A 108 -20.50 -13.00 21.14
N ARG A 109 -21.15 -12.06 20.44
CA ARG A 109 -20.64 -10.69 20.35
C ARG A 109 -20.58 -10.01 21.72
N SER A 110 -21.56 -10.24 22.59
CA SER A 110 -21.57 -9.68 23.94
C SER A 110 -20.46 -10.28 24.80
N SER A 111 -20.27 -11.60 24.75
CA SER A 111 -19.22 -12.27 25.53
C SER A 111 -17.80 -11.90 25.07
N ILE A 112 -17.60 -11.72 23.75
CA ILE A 112 -16.35 -11.20 23.18
C ILE A 112 -16.09 -9.78 23.68
N LEU A 113 -17.11 -8.92 23.71
CA LEU A 113 -16.94 -7.54 24.21
C LEU A 113 -16.64 -7.49 25.72
N ASP A 114 -17.16 -8.43 26.49
CA ASP A 114 -16.89 -8.52 27.93
C ASP A 114 -15.48 -9.07 28.23
N LEU A 115 -14.89 -9.88 27.35
CA LEU A 115 -13.49 -10.34 27.45
C LEU A 115 -12.47 -9.18 27.39
N PHE A 116 -12.79 -8.09 26.68
CA PHE A 116 -11.93 -6.91 26.55
C PHE A 116 -12.22 -5.80 27.58
N ARG A 117 -13.12 -6.05 28.52
CA ARG A 117 -13.47 -5.11 29.62
C ARG A 117 -12.77 -5.45 30.94
N ARG A 118 -11.84 -6.40 30.95
CA ARG A 118 -10.94 -6.67 32.09
C ARG A 118 -9.61 -5.94 31.92
#